data_AF-A0A5D9C7E4-F1
#
_entry.id   AF-A0A5D9C7E4-F1
#
_cell.length_a   1.000
_cell.length_b   1.000
_cell.length_c   1.000
_cell.angle_alpha   90.00
_cell.angle_beta   90.00
_cell.angle_gamma   90.00
#
_symmetry.space_group_name_H-M   'P 1'
#
loop_
_entity.id
_entity.type
_entity.pdbx_description
1 polymer ?
#
loop_
_entity_poly.entity_id
_entity_poly.type
_entity_poly.pdbx_seq_one_letter_code
_entity_poly.pdbx_strand_id
1 'polypeptide(L)'
;MRSKNFMDLAFSGWSLGLEASSVIAMRLTRLAAFDAAAFVEARLMVVEKIEAAAQLQGKALTGGLGVTPVSVAHGSLAHYRAGVAKNRRRLKRAKR
;
A
#
# COMPACT_ATOMS: atom_id res chain seq x y z
N MET A 1 2.72 21.52 10.03
CA MET A 1 3.64 20.61 9.31
C MET A 1 4.10 19.56 10.32
N ARG A 2 3.66 18.29 10.20
CA ARG A 2 4.03 17.23 11.16
C ARG A 2 5.54 17.00 11.06
N SER A 3 6.26 17.02 12.18
CA SER A 3 7.71 16.90 12.18
C SER A 3 8.12 15.54 11.60
N LYS A 4 8.93 15.56 10.54
CA LYS A 4 9.48 14.33 9.95
C LYS A 4 10.59 13.80 10.86
N ASN A 5 10.20 13.08 11.90
CA ASN A 5 11.11 12.44 12.86
C ASN A 5 10.95 10.92 12.82
N PHE A 6 11.95 10.22 13.36
CA PHE A 6 12.00 8.75 13.32
C PHE A 6 10.86 8.08 14.11
N MET A 7 10.37 8.71 15.18
CA MET A 7 9.25 8.17 15.96
C MET A 7 7.95 8.19 15.16
N ASP A 8 7.69 9.28 14.43
CA ASP A 8 6.54 9.37 13.53
C ASP A 8 6.67 8.36 12.38
N LEU A 9 7.87 8.17 11.84
CA LEU A 9 8.14 7.17 10.82
C LEU A 9 7.82 5.75 11.32
N ALA A 10 8.30 5.40 12.52
CA ALA A 10 8.06 4.09 13.13
C ALA A 10 6.56 3.85 13.36
N PHE A 11 5.85 4.81 13.96
CA PHE A 11 4.41 4.70 14.19
C PHE A 11 3.62 4.64 12.87
N SER A 12 3.99 5.47 11.89
CA SER A 12 3.39 5.49 10.55
C SER A 12 3.60 4.18 9.80
N GLY A 13 4.76 3.54 9.97
CA GLY A 13 5.08 2.23 9.41
C GLY A 13 4.31 1.11 10.08
N TRP A 14 4.28 1.09 11.42
CA TRP A 14 3.49 0.12 12.20
C TRP A 14 2.00 0.15 11.84
N SER A 15 1.40 1.34 11.86
CA SER A 15 0.00 1.53 11.50
C SER A 15 -0.29 1.13 10.05
N LEU A 16 0.63 1.42 9.12
CA LEU A 16 0.50 0.95 7.73
C LEU A 16 0.56 -0.59 7.65
N GLY A 17 1.42 -1.23 8.43
CA GLY A 17 1.49 -2.69 8.54
C GLY A 17 0.15 -3.30 8.95
N LEU A 18 -0.48 -2.76 9.99
CA LEU A 18 -1.81 -3.21 10.43
C LEU A 18 -2.88 -3.03 9.34
N GLU A 19 -2.89 -1.87 8.67
CA GLU A 19 -3.82 -1.62 7.56
C GLU A 19 -3.59 -2.60 6.40
N ALA A 20 -2.34 -2.85 6.03
CA ALA A 20 -1.96 -3.79 4.97
C ALA A 20 -2.37 -5.22 5.32
N SER A 21 -2.14 -5.68 6.55
CA SER A 21 -2.58 -6.99 7.04
C SER A 21 -4.09 -7.17 6.93
N SER A 22 -4.88 -6.12 7.22
CA SER A 22 -6.33 -6.18 7.04
C SER A 22 -6.74 -6.33 5.57
N VAL A 23 -6.02 -5.68 4.64
CA VAL A 23 -6.24 -5.83 3.19
C VAL A 23 -5.89 -7.23 2.74
N ILE A 24 -4.75 -7.78 3.20
CA ILE A 24 -4.34 -9.14 2.89
C ILE A 24 -5.40 -10.14 3.36
N ALA A 25 -5.88 -10.02 4.60
CA ALA A 25 -6.94 -10.88 5.13
C ALA A 25 -8.21 -10.85 4.25
N MET A 26 -8.68 -9.66 3.86
CA MET A 26 -9.85 -9.53 2.97
C MET A 26 -9.62 -10.18 1.59
N ARG A 27 -8.40 -10.07 1.05
CA ARG A 27 -8.07 -10.71 -0.24
C ARG A 27 -7.97 -12.22 -0.11
N LEU A 28 -7.37 -12.73 0.97
CA LEU A 28 -7.33 -14.17 1.25
C LEU A 28 -8.73 -14.76 1.38
N THR A 29 -9.67 -14.06 2.04
CA THR A 29 -11.08 -14.52 2.08
C THR A 29 -11.74 -14.57 0.70
N ARG A 30 -11.36 -13.66 -0.22
CA ARG A 30 -11.85 -13.71 -1.61
C ARG A 30 -11.21 -14.85 -2.40
N LEU A 31 -9.93 -15.10 -2.18
CA LEU A 31 -9.19 -16.18 -2.84
C LEU A 31 -9.64 -17.57 -2.40
N ALA A 32 -10.08 -17.72 -1.15
CA ALA A 32 -10.60 -18.97 -0.60
C ALA A 32 -11.84 -19.52 -1.32
N ALA A 33 -12.50 -18.72 -2.17
CA ALA A 33 -13.62 -19.19 -3.00
C ALA A 33 -13.19 -20.09 -4.16
N PHE A 34 -11.91 -20.06 -4.57
CA PHE A 34 -11.37 -20.83 -5.71
C PHE A 34 -12.20 -20.70 -7.02
N ASP A 35 -12.87 -19.57 -7.22
CA ASP A 35 -13.72 -19.28 -8.38
C ASP A 35 -13.01 -18.38 -9.40
N ALA A 36 -13.67 -18.11 -10.54
CA ALA A 36 -13.12 -17.22 -11.56
C ALA A 36 -12.84 -15.80 -11.03
N ALA A 37 -13.64 -15.32 -10.07
CA ALA A 37 -13.44 -14.01 -9.48
C ALA A 37 -12.22 -13.95 -8.54
N ALA A 38 -11.89 -15.05 -7.87
CA ALA A 38 -10.66 -15.21 -7.11
C ALA A 38 -9.42 -15.11 -8.01
N PHE A 39 -9.44 -15.72 -9.19
CA PHE A 39 -8.34 -15.58 -10.15
C PHE A 39 -8.15 -14.13 -10.64
N VAL A 40 -9.24 -13.43 -10.93
CA VAL A 40 -9.20 -12.00 -11.28
C VAL A 40 -8.60 -11.18 -10.14
N GLU A 41 -9.01 -11.46 -8.90
CA GLU A 41 -8.47 -10.80 -7.71
C GLU A 41 -6.96 -11.05 -7.53
N ALA A 42 -6.51 -12.29 -7.72
CA ALA A 42 -5.09 -12.66 -7.66
C ALA A 42 -4.26 -11.90 -8.70
N ARG A 43 -4.74 -11.82 -9.95
CA ARG A 43 -4.06 -11.06 -11.01
C ARG A 43 -4.01 -9.57 -10.68
N LEU A 44 -5.11 -9.01 -10.19
CA LEU A 44 -5.16 -7.61 -9.77
C LEU A 44 -4.17 -7.32 -8.63
N MET A 45 -4.01 -8.22 -7.66
CA MET A 45 -3.01 -8.10 -6.58
C MET A 45 -1.58 -7.96 -7.11
N VAL A 46 -1.25 -8.63 -8.20
CA VAL A 46 0.09 -8.58 -8.81
C VAL A 46 0.27 -7.26 -9.55
N VAL A 47 -0.71 -6.89 -10.38
CA VAL A 47 -0.69 -5.62 -11.14
C VAL A 47 -0.52 -4.42 -10.21
N GLU A 48 -1.30 -4.35 -9.13
CA GLU A 48 -1.20 -3.26 -8.15
C GLU A 48 0.18 -3.17 -7.47
N LYS A 49 0.85 -4.32 -7.23
CA LYS A 49 2.21 -4.32 -6.65
C LYS A 49 3.23 -3.79 -7.65
N ILE A 50 3.12 -4.21 -8.91
CA ILE A 50 3.97 -3.74 -10.00
C ILE A 50 3.78 -2.24 -10.21
N GLU A 51 2.53 -1.76 -10.26
CA GLU A 51 2.22 -0.33 -10.38
C GLU A 51 2.79 0.48 -9.22
N ALA A 52 2.63 0.00 -7.97
CA ALA A 52 3.18 0.69 -6.80
C ALA A 52 4.71 0.74 -6.86
N ALA A 53 5.38 -0.36 -7.19
CA ALA A 53 6.83 -0.39 -7.32
C ALA A 53 7.32 0.58 -8.42
N ALA A 54 6.69 0.56 -9.60
CA ALA A 54 7.03 1.44 -10.71
C ALA A 54 6.82 2.92 -10.36
N GLN A 55 5.70 3.26 -9.72
CA GLN A 55 5.41 4.63 -9.26
C GLN A 55 6.39 5.10 -8.19
N LEU A 56 6.75 4.24 -7.25
CA LEU A 56 7.73 4.57 -6.22
C LEU A 56 9.12 4.79 -6.83
N GLN A 57 9.54 3.93 -7.76
CA GLN A 57 10.79 4.07 -8.48
C GLN A 57 10.84 5.38 -9.27
N GLY A 58 9.75 5.72 -9.98
CA GLY A 58 9.64 7.00 -10.69
C GLY A 58 9.77 8.21 -9.75
N LYS A 59 9.14 8.16 -8.56
CA LYS A 59 9.30 9.19 -7.53
C LYS A 59 10.72 9.25 -6.97
N ALA A 60 11.40 8.12 -6.84
CA ALA A 60 12.79 8.10 -6.39
C ALA A 60 13.71 8.77 -7.44
N LEU A 61 13.58 8.41 -8.71
CA LEU A 61 14.39 8.95 -9.81
C LEU A 61 14.17 10.46 -10.03
N THR A 62 12.96 10.95 -9.76
CA THR A 62 12.61 12.38 -9.91
C THR A 62 12.87 13.22 -8.65
N GLY A 63 13.35 12.61 -7.56
CA GLY A 63 13.48 13.28 -6.26
C GLY A 63 12.15 13.57 -5.55
N GLY A 64 11.02 13.08 -6.08
CA GLY A 64 9.68 13.25 -5.52
C GLY A 64 9.42 12.57 -4.16
N LEU A 65 10.39 11.82 -3.63
CA LEU A 65 10.35 11.27 -2.26
C LEU A 65 11.02 12.19 -1.23
N GLY A 66 11.75 13.22 -1.66
CA GLY A 66 12.56 14.09 -0.81
C GLY A 66 14.06 13.83 -0.95
N VAL A 67 14.85 14.68 -0.30
CA VAL A 67 16.32 14.75 -0.46
C VAL A 67 17.11 14.25 0.74
N THR A 68 16.43 13.86 1.82
CA THR A 68 17.05 13.27 3.02
C THR A 68 16.52 11.86 3.27
N PRO A 69 17.29 10.95 3.90
CA PRO A 69 16.84 9.58 4.17
C PRO A 69 15.48 9.51 4.90
N VAL A 70 15.28 10.36 5.91
CA VAL A 70 14.03 10.43 6.67
C VAL A 70 12.88 10.90 5.77
N SER A 71 13.10 11.92 4.95
CA SER A 71 12.06 12.40 4.03
C SER A 71 11.69 11.35 2.98
N VAL A 72 12.67 10.62 2.44
CA VAL A 72 12.47 9.52 1.48
C VAL A 72 11.64 8.40 2.11
N ALA A 73 11.97 8.01 3.35
CA ALA A 73 11.22 6.98 4.06
C ALA A 73 9.74 7.40 4.29
N HIS A 74 9.50 8.64 4.70
CA HIS A 74 8.14 9.17 4.82
C HIS A 74 7.40 9.21 3.48
N GLY A 75 8.07 9.64 2.40
CA GLY A 75 7.50 9.66 1.05
C GLY A 75 7.09 8.27 0.57
N SER A 76 7.94 7.27 0.83
CA SER A 76 7.67 5.86 0.53
C SER A 76 6.47 5.33 1.32
N LEU A 77 6.41 5.60 2.64
CA LEU A 77 5.26 5.21 3.46
C LEU A 77 3.96 5.88 2.99
N ALA A 78 4.00 7.16 2.64
CA ALA A 78 2.83 7.88 2.12
C ALA A 78 2.33 7.28 0.80
N HIS A 79 3.25 6.92 -0.10
CA HIS A 79 2.92 6.25 -1.35
C HIS A 79 2.21 4.90 -1.11
N TYR A 80 2.79 4.03 -0.28
CA TYR A 80 2.17 2.73 0.00
C TYR A 80 0.85 2.86 0.77
N ARG A 81 0.74 3.80 1.70
CA ARG A 81 -0.51 4.08 2.43
C ARG A 81 -1.65 4.46 1.49
N ALA A 82 -1.39 5.27 0.47
CA ALA A 82 -2.41 5.60 -0.53
C ALA A 82 -2.91 4.35 -1.28
N GLY A 83 -1.99 3.45 -1.66
CA GLY A 83 -2.31 2.18 -2.31
C GLY A 83 -3.12 1.25 -1.40
N VAL A 84 -2.69 1.04 -0.16
CA VAL A 84 -3.41 0.22 0.84
C VAL A 84 -4.81 0.77 1.11
N ALA A 85 -4.95 2.09 1.24
CA ALA A 85 -6.25 2.72 1.45
C ALA A 85 -7.19 2.56 0.25
N LYS A 86 -6.68 2.68 -0.98
CA LYS A 86 -7.45 2.40 -2.22
C LYS A 86 -7.96 0.96 -2.22
N ASN A 87 -7.09 0.01 -1.91
CA ASN A 87 -7.42 -1.42 -1.86
C ASN A 87 -8.47 -1.73 -0.79
N ARG A 88 -8.29 -1.18 0.41
CA ARG A 88 -9.25 -1.33 1.52
C ARG A 88 -10.63 -0.80 1.15
N ARG A 89 -10.71 0.37 0.51
CA ARG A 89 -11.99 0.94 0.04
C ARG A 89 -12.66 0.06 -1.01
N ARG A 90 -11.91 -0.44 -2.00
CA ARG A 90 -12.45 -1.33 -3.04
C ARG A 90 -13.01 -2.62 -2.44
N LEU A 91 -12.26 -3.27 -1.57
CA LEU A 91 -12.67 -4.54 -0.95
C LEU A 91 -13.88 -4.36 -0.03
N LYS A 92 -13.95 -3.25 0.71
CA LYS A 92 -15.13 -2.91 1.52
C LYS A 92 -16.40 -2.71 0.67
N ARG A 93 -16.27 -2.13 -0.53
CA ARG A 93 -17.39 -1.97 -1.46
C ARG A 93 -17.83 -3.30 -2.04
N ALA A 94 -16.89 -4.19 -2.36
CA ALA A 94 -17.19 -5.51 -2.90
C ALA A 94 -17.81 -6.50 -1.89
N LYS A 95 -17.74 -6.20 -0.58
CA LYS A 95 -18.40 -6.98 0.48
C LYS A 95 -19.88 -6.59 0.69
N ARG A 96 -20.29 -5.41 0.23
CA ARG A 96 -21.68 -4.94 0.29
C ARG A 96 -22.42 -5.38 -0.97
#